data_AF-A0A2N2GN24-F1
#
_entry.id   AF-A0A2N2GN24-F1
#
_cell.length_a   1.000
_cell.length_b   1.000
_cell.length_c   1.000
_cell.angle_alpha   90.00
_cell.angle_beta   90.00
_cell.angle_gamma   90.00
#
_symmetry.space_group_name_H-M   'P 1'
#
loop_
_entity.id
_entity.type
_entity.pdbx_description
1 polymer ?
#
loop_
_entity_poly.entity_id
_entity_poly.type
_entity_poly.pdbx_seq_one_letter_code
_entity_poly.pdbx_strand_id
1 'polypeptide(L)'
;MPKVMKFTDEQKMEIAMDLISGKMSHSEICRKWDISSTYAYKLKDRALEILREGIGRPTGNPDPKVSQMEKRIADLEQLAGDQALAISYLKKNRNP
;
A
#
# COMPACT_ATOMS: atom_id res chain seq x y z
N MET A 1 8.59 -1.13 22.37
CA MET A 1 7.26 -0.51 22.58
C MET A 1 6.84 0.16 21.29
N PRO A 2 5.62 -0.04 20.77
CA PRO A 2 5.18 0.63 19.56
C PRO A 2 5.16 2.15 19.78
N LYS A 3 5.73 2.89 18.84
CA LYS A 3 5.76 4.36 18.88
C LYS A 3 4.32 4.86 18.81
N VAL A 4 3.82 5.48 19.89
CA VAL A 4 2.48 6.09 19.91
C VAL A 4 2.42 7.12 18.79
N MET A 5 1.61 6.84 17.76
CA MET A 5 1.42 7.79 16.67
C MET A 5 0.63 8.98 17.20
N LYS A 6 1.16 10.19 16.98
CA LYS A 6 0.52 11.46 17.42
C LYS A 6 -0.85 11.69 16.75
N PHE A 7 -1.09 11.08 15.58
CA PHE A 7 -2.31 11.25 14.79
C PHE A 7 -2.84 9.92 14.27
N THR A 8 -4.17 9.78 14.25
CA THR A 8 -4.86 8.70 13.53
C THR A 8 -4.71 8.87 12.02
N ASP A 9 -5.01 7.82 11.25
CA ASP A 9 -4.91 7.91 9.79
C ASP A 9 -5.96 8.85 9.19
N GLU A 10 -7.15 8.91 9.78
CA GLU A 10 -8.19 9.90 9.44
C GLU A 10 -7.70 11.33 9.67
N GLN A 11 -7.06 11.61 10.81
CA GLN A 11 -6.49 12.93 11.08
C GLN A 11 -5.39 13.30 10.09
N LYS A 12 -4.52 12.35 9.72
CA LYS A 12 -3.51 12.60 8.68
C LYS A 12 -4.15 12.93 7.34
N MET A 13 -5.25 12.28 6.99
CA MET A 13 -6.00 12.57 5.77
C MET A 13 -6.61 13.97 5.80
N GLU A 14 -7.24 14.37 6.90
CA GLU A 14 -7.76 15.74 7.05
C GLU A 14 -6.67 16.80 6.93
N ILE A 15 -5.53 16.60 7.60
CA ILE A 15 -4.37 17.50 7.50
C ILE A 15 -3.87 17.57 6.04
N ALA A 16 -3.76 16.43 5.36
CA ALA A 16 -3.33 16.40 3.96
C ALA A 16 -4.31 17.14 3.05
N MET A 17 -5.62 17.00 3.27
CA MET A 17 -6.64 17.72 2.52
C MET A 17 -6.56 19.23 2.75
N ASP A 18 -6.37 19.68 4.00
CA ASP A 18 -6.12 21.09 4.31
C ASP A 18 -4.91 21.63 3.52
N LEU A 19 -3.79 20.87 3.50
CA LEU A 19 -2.53 21.23 2.83
C LEU A 19 -2.61 21.26 1.29
N ILE A 20 -3.47 20.42 0.71
CA ILE A 20 -3.67 20.33 -0.74
C ILE A 20 -4.71 21.36 -1.22
N SER A 21 -5.76 21.61 -0.43
CA SER A 21 -6.86 22.49 -0.81
C SER A 21 -6.44 23.95 -1.04
N GLY A 22 -5.36 24.39 -0.40
CA GLY A 22 -4.87 25.77 -0.49
C GLY A 22 -5.78 26.81 0.18
N LYS A 23 -6.83 26.38 0.90
CA LYS A 23 -7.77 27.28 1.59
C LYS A 23 -7.17 27.95 2.81
N MET A 24 -6.17 27.33 3.42
CA MET A 24 -5.40 27.85 4.55
C MET A 24 -3.92 27.90 4.16
N SER A 25 -3.19 28.87 4.69
CA SER A 25 -1.74 28.92 4.54
C SER A 25 -1.06 27.77 5.30
N HIS A 26 0.11 27.36 4.85
CA HIS A 26 0.92 26.31 5.49
C HIS A 26 1.15 26.58 6.99
N SER A 27 1.43 27.83 7.33
CA SER A 27 1.64 28.27 8.72
C SER A 27 0.39 28.17 9.59
N GLU A 28 -0.79 28.48 9.04
CA GLU A 28 -2.06 28.34 9.76
C GLU A 28 -2.39 26.87 10.03
N ILE A 29 -2.13 25.99 9.06
CA ILE A 29 -2.33 24.54 9.21
C ILE A 29 -1.38 23.98 10.27
N CYS A 30 -0.11 24.40 10.26
CA CYS A 30 0.86 24.00 11.29
C CYS A 30 0.41 24.38 12.71
N ARG A 31 -0.19 25.56 12.88
CA ARG A 31 -0.74 26.03 14.16
C ARG A 31 -2.01 25.27 14.55
N LYS A 32 -2.95 25.09 13.62
CA LYS A 32 -4.23 24.40 13.85
C LYS A 32 -4.02 22.98 14.37
N TRP A 33 -3.07 22.27 13.78
CA TRP A 33 -2.83 20.85 14.07
C TRP A 33 -1.65 20.60 15.02
N ASP A 34 -0.99 21.65 15.51
CA ASP A 34 0.22 21.56 16.32
C ASP A 34 1.28 20.63 15.69
N ILE A 35 1.65 20.92 14.44
CA ILE A 35 2.63 20.15 13.67
C ILE A 35 3.79 21.02 13.22
N SER A 36 4.96 20.39 13.10
CA SER A 36 6.12 21.08 12.52
C SER A 36 5.94 21.30 11.02
N SER A 37 6.50 22.40 10.53
CA SER A 37 6.51 22.71 9.09
C SER A 37 7.08 21.57 8.25
N THR A 38 8.16 20.93 8.72
CA THR A 38 8.79 19.79 8.05
C THR A 38 7.85 18.58 7.96
N TYR A 39 7.07 18.31 9.01
CA TYR A 39 6.08 17.23 8.98
C TYR A 39 4.97 17.53 7.98
N ALA A 40 4.46 18.77 7.97
CA ALA A 40 3.43 19.20 7.03
C ALA A 40 3.89 19.05 5.58
N TYR A 41 5.12 19.46 5.23
CA TYR A 41 5.67 19.26 3.88
C TYR A 41 5.74 17.78 3.51
N LYS A 42 6.32 16.94 4.38
CA LYS A 42 6.42 15.48 4.13
C LYS A 42 5.05 14.83 3.94
N LEU A 43 4.06 15.23 4.74
CA LEU A 43 2.71 14.70 4.64
C LEU A 43 2.04 15.13 3.33
N LYS A 44 2.19 16.40 2.94
CA LYS A 44 1.68 16.92 1.66
C LYS A 44 2.31 16.19 0.47
N ASP A 45 3.63 16.06 0.46
CA ASP A 45 4.35 15.39 -0.63
C ASP A 45 3.90 13.94 -0.77
N ARG A 46 3.79 13.23 0.36
CA ARG A 46 3.30 11.84 0.39
C ARG A 46 1.87 11.72 -0.12
N ALA A 47 0.98 12.64 0.28
CA ALA A 47 -0.40 12.63 -0.17
C ALA A 47 -0.50 12.91 -1.69
N LEU A 48 0.30 13.84 -2.22
CA LEU A 48 0.35 14.13 -3.66
C LEU A 48 0.91 12.95 -4.47
N GLU A 49 1.90 12.23 -3.95
CA GLU A 49 2.43 11.02 -4.57
C GLU A 49 1.35 9.94 -4.70
N ILE A 50 0.66 9.62 -3.60
CA ILE A 50 -0.44 8.64 -3.59
C ILE A 50 -1.55 9.08 -4.56
N LEU A 51 -1.91 10.37 -4.54
CA LEU A 51 -2.92 10.89 -5.46
C LEU A 51 -2.48 10.73 -6.91
N ARG A 52 -1.23 11.07 -7.27
CA ARG A 52 -0.72 10.88 -8.64
C ARG A 52 -0.75 9.41 -9.07
N GLU A 53 -0.42 8.49 -8.18
CA GLU A 53 -0.44 7.05 -8.47
C GLU A 53 -1.86 6.49 -8.64
N GLY A 54 -2.83 7.05 -7.92
CA GLY A 54 -4.20 6.53 -7.81
C GLY A 54 -5.27 7.26 -8.62
N ILE A 55 -5.09 8.54 -8.97
CA ILE A 55 -6.17 9.40 -9.50
C ILE A 55 -6.75 8.90 -10.83
N GLY A 56 -5.95 8.21 -11.65
CA GLY A 56 -6.41 7.62 -12.91
C GLY A 56 -6.95 6.19 -12.79
N ARG A 57 -6.94 5.60 -11.59
CA ARG A 57 -7.37 4.21 -11.38
C ARG A 57 -8.87 4.16 -11.05
N PRO A 58 -9.65 3.25 -11.68
CA PRO A 58 -11.03 3.04 -11.29
C PRO A 58 -11.12 2.58 -9.82
N THR A 59 -11.99 3.22 -9.05
CA THR A 59 -12.28 2.82 -7.68
C THR A 59 -12.85 1.40 -7.63
N GLY A 60 -12.37 0.59 -6.70
CA GLY A 60 -12.83 -0.79 -6.49
C GLY A 60 -12.02 -1.86 -7.21
N ASN A 61 -11.09 -1.49 -8.11
CA ASN A 61 -10.15 -2.45 -8.69
C ASN A 61 -8.96 -2.68 -7.76
N PRO A 62 -8.50 -3.94 -7.60
CA PRO A 62 -7.27 -4.25 -6.87
C PRO A 62 -6.08 -3.50 -7.46
N ASP A 63 -5.08 -3.19 -6.63
CA ASP A 63 -3.82 -2.65 -7.14
C ASP A 63 -3.26 -3.60 -8.22
N PRO A 64 -2.92 -3.13 -9.43
CA PRO A 64 -2.46 -3.98 -10.52
C PRO A 64 -1.25 -4.84 -10.14
N LYS A 65 -0.37 -4.31 -9.29
CA LYS A 65 0.81 -5.03 -8.79
C LYS A 65 0.39 -6.14 -7.84
N VAL A 66 -0.60 -5.89 -6.97
CA VAL A 66 -1.17 -6.91 -6.08
C VAL A 66 -1.84 -8.00 -6.91
N SER A 67 -2.68 -7.64 -7.87
CA SER A 67 -3.33 -8.61 -8.76
C SER A 67 -2.32 -9.46 -9.55
N GLN A 68 -1.24 -8.84 -10.05
CA GLN A 68 -0.16 -9.56 -10.73
C GLN A 68 0.58 -10.50 -9.78
N MET A 69 0.82 -10.09 -8.52
CA MET A 69 1.44 -10.94 -7.51
C MET A 69 0.54 -12.12 -7.13
N GLU A 70 -0.76 -11.90 -6.94
CA GLU A 70 -1.74 -12.96 -6.66
C GLU A 70 -1.77 -14.00 -7.78
N LYS A 71 -1.79 -13.55 -9.04
CA LYS A 71 -1.70 -14.46 -10.19
C LYS A 71 -0.41 -15.28 -10.16
N ARG A 72 0.72 -14.63 -9.88
CA ARG A 72 2.02 -15.32 -9.84
C ARG A 72 2.13 -16.32 -8.69
N ILE A 73 1.48 -16.04 -7.55
CA ILE A 73 1.37 -16.98 -6.44
C ILE A 73 0.59 -18.22 -6.89
N ALA A 74 -0.58 -18.03 -7.50
CA ALA A 74 -1.39 -19.14 -7.99
C ALA A 74 -0.64 -20.02 -9.01
N ASP A 75 0.08 -19.40 -9.96
CA ASP A 75 0.90 -20.12 -10.94
C ASP A 75 2.00 -20.96 -10.28
N LEU A 76 2.64 -20.43 -9.22
CA LEU A 76 3.69 -21.13 -8.48
C LEU A 76 3.15 -22.27 -7.61
N GLU A 77 1.98 -22.07 -6.98
CA GLU A 77 1.29 -23.11 -6.20
C GLU A 77 0.89 -24.28 -7.09
N GLN A 78 0.36 -24.00 -8.29
CA GLN A 78 0.04 -25.03 -9.27
C GLN A 78 1.29 -25.80 -9.70
N LEU A 79 2.37 -25.10 -10.06
CA LEU A 79 3.63 -25.73 -10.47
C LEU A 79 4.20 -26.63 -9.36
N ALA A 80 4.15 -26.18 -8.11
CA ALA A 80 4.59 -26.98 -6.96
C ALA A 80 3.75 -28.26 -6.80
N GLY A 81 2.43 -28.16 -6.98
CA GLY A 81 1.52 -29.31 -6.98
C GLY A 81 1.85 -30.33 -8.09
N ASP A 82 2.05 -29.86 -9.31
CA ASP A 82 2.41 -30.71 -10.46
C ASP A 82 3.74 -31.43 -10.22
N GLN A 83 4.73 -30.73 -9.67
CA GLN A 83 6.02 -31.32 -9.29
C GLN A 83 5.87 -32.36 -8.17
N ALA A 84 5.05 -32.09 -7.16
CA ALA A 84 4.80 -33.04 -6.08
C ALA A 84 4.16 -34.34 -6.60
N LEU A 85 3.21 -34.24 -7.53
CA LEU A 85 2.59 -35.40 -8.20
C LEU A 85 3.63 -36.19 -9.00
N ALA A 86 4.43 -35.52 -9.83
CA ALA A 86 5.47 -36.17 -10.62
C ALA A 86 6.48 -36.93 -9.74
N ILE A 87 6.92 -36.30 -8.63
CA ILE A 87 7.81 -36.94 -7.65
C ILE A 87 7.14 -38.17 -7.03
N SER A 88 5.86 -38.07 -6.65
CA SER A 88 5.13 -39.19 -6.04
C SER A 88 5.02 -40.40 -6.99
N TYR A 89 4.72 -40.15 -8.26
CA TYR A 89 4.63 -41.16 -9.30
C TYR A 89 5.98 -41.83 -9.54
N LEU A 90 7.04 -41.04 -9.70
CA LEU A 90 8.40 -41.55 -9.88
C LEU A 90 8.86 -42.38 -8.67
N LYS A 91 8.54 -41.96 -7.45
CA LYS A 91 8.84 -42.74 -6.24
C LYS A 91 8.11 -44.08 -6.22
N LYS A 92 6.83 -44.11 -6.59
CA LYS A 92 6.01 -45.33 -6.61
C LYS A 92 6.49 -46.34 -7.65
N ASN A 93 7.02 -45.87 -8.78
CA ASN A 93 7.46 -46.72 -9.88
C ASN A 93 8.95 -47.10 -9.84
N ARG A 94 9.74 -46.51 -8.93
CA ARG A 94 11.17 -46.78 -8.78
C ARG A 94 11.48 -48.03 -7.92
N ASN A 95 10.49 -48.56 -7.21
CA ASN A 95 10.54 -49.86 -6.52
C ASN A 95 9.37 -50.74 -7.00
N PRO A 96 9.48 -51.42 -8.17
CA PRO A 96 8.56 -52.51 -8.51
C PRO A 96 8.78 -53.74 -7.63
#